data_AF-A0A345DZ88-F1
#
_entry.id   AF-A0A345DZ88-F1
#
_cell.length_a   1.000
_cell.length_b   1.000
_cell.length_c   1.000
_cell.angle_alpha   90.00
_cell.angle_beta   90.00
_cell.angle_gamma   90.00
#
_symmetry.space_group_name_H-M   'P 1'
#
loop_
_entity.id
_entity.type
_entity.pdbx_description
1 polymer ?
#
loop_
_entity_poly.entity_id
_entity_poly.type
_entity_poly.pdbx_seq_one_letter_code
_entity_poly.pdbx_strand_id
1 'polypeptide(L)'
;MNEDTVQSPGAWVAGSLRDAWRTMRSVYYANSLSWRFLKSGALVFLGFFLWSASNLLLSYQPTWTWLHYPMSYGFLLILYGPVHHFLVIPLGIRWRRGSDGPTRIGRRLPTAGLALFLVAVVVLGTAPTAPVVFDFQSSLEGAGADVDPDLLCTQSAASGETVVHCHLTESEGVDHVVVMSGGERVTVDRDPPFDFDVSERQLTSVTGEKQFQVVLKDADGATIRRYTRTLSMVPEG
;
A
#
# COMPACT_ATOMS: atom_id res chain seq x y z
N MET A 1 -30.90 54.34 -19.10
CA MET A 1 -29.59 54.48 -19.78
C MET A 1 -28.55 54.19 -18.70
N ASN A 2 -28.19 52.92 -18.53
CA ASN A 2 -27.22 52.53 -17.51
C ASN A 2 -25.83 52.79 -18.09
N GLU A 3 -25.02 53.57 -17.39
CA GLU A 3 -23.61 53.75 -17.67
C GLU A 3 -22.93 52.38 -17.70
N ASP A 4 -22.41 52.01 -18.87
CA ASP A 4 -21.53 50.86 -19.03
C ASP A 4 -20.24 51.14 -18.24
N THR A 5 -20.20 50.67 -16.99
CA THR A 5 -18.97 50.64 -16.21
C THR A 5 -17.98 49.72 -16.93
N VAL A 6 -17.07 50.31 -17.71
CA VAL A 6 -15.95 49.60 -18.33
C VAL A 6 -15.05 49.09 -17.20
N GLN A 7 -15.28 47.84 -16.78
CA GLN A 7 -14.44 47.18 -15.79
C GLN A 7 -13.04 47.00 -16.38
N SER A 8 -12.01 47.37 -15.61
CA SER A 8 -10.64 47.11 -16.03
C SER A 8 -10.43 45.60 -16.24
N PRO A 9 -9.62 45.17 -17.21
CA PRO A 9 -9.38 43.74 -17.48
C PRO A 9 -8.96 42.96 -16.23
N GLY A 10 -8.20 43.59 -15.33
CA GLY A 10 -7.82 43.00 -14.04
C GLY A 10 -9.00 42.83 -13.07
N ALA A 11 -9.95 43.77 -13.02
CA ALA A 11 -11.17 43.64 -12.22
C ALA A 11 -12.08 42.51 -12.73
N TRP A 12 -12.16 42.34 -14.05
CA TRP A 12 -12.89 41.24 -14.68
C TRP A 12 -12.26 39.88 -14.34
N VAL A 13 -10.94 39.72 -14.53
CA VAL A 13 -10.22 38.47 -14.18
C VAL A 13 -10.36 38.14 -12.69
N ALA A 14 -10.18 39.13 -11.81
CA ALA A 14 -10.32 38.93 -10.37
C ALA A 14 -11.77 38.55 -9.98
N GLY A 15 -12.76 39.15 -10.65
CA GLY A 15 -14.17 38.80 -10.53
C GLY A 15 -14.44 37.35 -10.95
N SER A 16 -13.98 36.96 -12.13
CA SER A 16 -14.14 35.59 -12.66
C SER A 16 -13.48 34.54 -11.77
N LEU A 17 -12.27 34.79 -11.27
CA LEU A 17 -11.60 33.87 -10.33
C LEU A 17 -12.37 33.74 -9.02
N ARG A 18 -12.91 34.84 -8.49
CA ARG A 18 -13.70 34.83 -7.27
C ARG A 18 -15.02 34.08 -7.46
N ASP A 19 -15.67 34.25 -8.60
CA ASP A 19 -16.92 33.55 -8.92
C ASP A 19 -16.67 32.07 -9.18
N ALA A 20 -15.61 31.71 -9.91
CA ALA A 20 -15.18 30.32 -10.07
C ALA A 20 -14.87 29.66 -8.72
N TRP A 21 -14.20 30.37 -7.81
CA TRP A 21 -13.93 29.90 -6.45
C TRP A 21 -15.23 29.70 -5.65
N ARG A 22 -16.18 30.63 -5.71
CA ARG A 22 -17.49 30.48 -5.04
C ARG A 22 -18.26 29.28 -5.60
N THR A 23 -18.25 29.07 -6.90
CA THR A 23 -18.90 27.94 -7.57
C THR A 23 -18.24 26.62 -7.20
N MET A 24 -16.91 26.54 -7.23
CA MET A 24 -16.18 25.36 -6.77
C MET A 24 -16.52 25.04 -5.31
N ARG A 25 -16.57 26.08 -4.46
CA ARG A 25 -16.93 25.95 -3.04
C ARG A 25 -18.37 25.49 -2.85
N SER A 26 -19.33 25.98 -3.64
CA SER A 26 -20.73 25.56 -3.53
C SER A 26 -20.91 24.10 -3.92
N VAL A 27 -20.26 23.65 -4.99
CA VAL A 27 -20.21 22.25 -5.42
C VAL A 27 -19.50 21.40 -4.36
N TYR A 28 -18.35 21.83 -3.86
CA TYR A 28 -17.61 21.12 -2.83
C TYR A 28 -18.41 20.98 -1.52
N TYR A 29 -19.20 21.96 -1.12
CA TYR A 29 -20.03 21.88 0.10
C TYR A 29 -21.46 21.40 -0.15
N ALA A 30 -21.82 21.03 -1.38
CA ALA A 30 -23.07 20.34 -1.65
C ALA A 30 -23.14 19.06 -0.80
N ASN A 31 -24.34 18.73 -0.31
CA ASN A 31 -24.56 17.62 0.63
C ASN A 31 -25.76 16.75 0.23
N SER A 32 -26.09 16.73 -1.07
CA SER A 32 -27.09 15.78 -1.60
C SER A 32 -26.60 14.34 -1.48
N LEU A 33 -27.52 13.38 -1.49
CA LEU A 33 -27.19 11.96 -1.38
C LEU A 33 -26.29 11.50 -2.53
N SER A 34 -26.64 11.82 -3.78
CA SER A 34 -25.85 11.46 -4.96
C SER A 34 -24.42 12.01 -4.91
N TRP A 35 -24.25 13.23 -4.38
CA TRP A 35 -22.93 13.84 -4.25
C TRP A 35 -22.09 13.22 -3.12
N ARG A 36 -22.72 12.77 -2.03
CA ARG A 36 -22.05 11.98 -0.99
C ARG A 36 -21.57 10.63 -1.53
N PHE A 37 -22.37 9.98 -2.37
CA PHE A 37 -21.96 8.77 -3.10
C PHE A 37 -20.76 9.05 -3.99
N LEU A 38 -20.82 10.09 -4.83
CA LEU A 38 -19.73 10.43 -5.75
C LEU A 38 -18.41 10.72 -5.01
N LYS A 39 -18.44 11.56 -3.96
CA LYS A 39 -17.26 11.85 -3.14
C LYS A 39 -16.70 10.59 -2.48
N SER A 40 -17.57 9.79 -1.88
CA SER A 40 -17.13 8.57 -1.20
C SER A 40 -16.52 7.58 -2.18
N GLY A 41 -17.16 7.38 -3.34
CA GLY A 41 -16.64 6.53 -4.41
C GLY A 41 -15.30 7.02 -4.94
N ALA A 42 -15.15 8.33 -5.16
CA ALA A 42 -13.88 8.92 -5.58
C ALA A 42 -12.77 8.72 -4.53
N LEU A 43 -13.09 8.85 -3.24
CA LEU A 43 -12.12 8.60 -2.15
C LEU A 43 -11.78 7.11 -2.01
N VAL A 44 -12.74 6.22 -2.21
CA VAL A 44 -12.48 4.76 -2.24
C VAL A 44 -11.57 4.42 -3.40
N PHE A 45 -11.85 4.95 -4.60
CA PHE A 45 -11.03 4.75 -5.78
C PHE A 45 -9.61 5.28 -5.56
N LEU A 46 -9.48 6.55 -5.15
CA LEU A 46 -8.18 7.15 -4.83
C LEU A 46 -7.43 6.36 -3.75
N GLY A 47 -8.13 5.95 -2.70
CA GLY A 47 -7.56 5.18 -1.60
C GLY A 47 -7.03 3.82 -2.05
N PHE A 48 -7.83 3.10 -2.83
CA PHE A 48 -7.46 1.82 -3.42
C PHE A 48 -6.22 1.95 -4.31
N PHE A 49 -6.17 2.92 -5.23
CA PHE A 49 -5.03 3.09 -6.13
C PHE A 49 -3.76 3.56 -5.40
N LEU A 50 -3.87 4.45 -4.41
CA LEU A 50 -2.71 4.83 -3.59
C LEU A 50 -2.16 3.63 -2.82
N TRP A 51 -3.06 2.84 -2.24
CA TRP A 51 -2.69 1.63 -1.49
C TRP A 51 -2.04 0.57 -2.39
N SER A 52 -2.68 0.23 -3.51
CA SER A 52 -2.19 -0.82 -4.41
C SER A 52 -0.91 -0.40 -5.14
N ALA A 53 -0.84 0.83 -5.65
CA ALA A 53 0.36 1.32 -6.34
C ALA A 53 1.56 1.42 -5.40
N SER A 54 1.35 1.84 -4.13
CA SER A 54 2.45 1.89 -3.16
C SER A 54 2.97 0.49 -2.82
N ASN A 55 2.07 -0.48 -2.62
CA ASN A 55 2.47 -1.88 -2.41
C ASN A 55 3.21 -2.45 -3.63
N LEU A 56 2.72 -2.19 -4.85
CA LEU A 56 3.39 -2.61 -6.08
C LEU A 56 4.79 -2.00 -6.20
N LEU A 57 4.95 -0.71 -5.92
CA LEU A 57 6.26 -0.06 -5.97
C LEU A 57 7.21 -0.58 -4.89
N LEU A 58 6.71 -0.86 -3.69
CA LEU A 58 7.50 -1.46 -2.60
C LEU A 58 7.93 -2.89 -2.91
N SER A 59 7.18 -3.64 -3.73
CA SER A 59 7.61 -4.98 -4.16
C SER A 59 8.80 -4.93 -5.14
N TYR A 60 8.92 -3.86 -5.93
CA TYR A 60 10.09 -3.61 -6.79
C TYR A 60 11.26 -2.96 -6.04
N GLN A 61 10.99 -2.01 -5.14
CA GLN A 61 11.99 -1.22 -4.42
C GLN A 61 11.67 -1.19 -2.92
N PRO A 62 12.04 -2.24 -2.15
CA PRO A 62 11.70 -2.34 -0.73
C PRO A 62 12.32 -1.24 0.15
N THR A 63 13.38 -0.59 -0.33
CA THR A 63 14.08 0.49 0.39
C THR A 63 13.32 1.82 0.34
N TRP A 64 12.31 1.97 -0.52
CA TRP A 64 11.49 3.18 -0.63
C TRP A 64 10.43 3.26 0.50
N THR A 65 10.87 3.15 1.75
CA THR A 65 10.02 3.09 2.94
C THR A 65 9.11 4.31 3.13
N TRP A 66 9.41 5.44 2.48
CA TRP A 66 8.51 6.59 2.42
C TRP A 66 7.15 6.27 1.75
N LEU A 67 7.06 5.19 0.95
CA LEU A 67 5.82 4.70 0.36
C LEU A 67 4.85 4.09 1.40
N HIS A 68 5.30 3.79 2.62
CA HIS A 68 4.40 3.33 3.68
C HIS A 68 3.35 4.39 4.07
N TYR A 69 3.66 5.67 3.90
CA TYR A 69 2.73 6.77 4.18
C TYR A 69 1.58 6.87 3.15
N PRO A 70 1.82 6.99 1.83
CA PRO A 70 0.74 6.95 0.84
C PRO A 70 -0.01 5.62 0.84
N MET A 71 0.68 4.50 1.11
CA MET A 71 0.05 3.19 1.31
C MET A 71 -0.98 3.20 2.46
N SER A 72 -0.55 3.65 3.64
CA SER A 72 -1.40 3.73 4.84
C SER A 72 -2.53 4.74 4.68
N TYR A 73 -2.25 5.88 4.06
CA TYR A 73 -3.25 6.88 3.69
C TYR A 73 -4.32 6.26 2.79
N GLY A 74 -3.89 5.56 1.73
CA GLY A 74 -4.81 4.93 0.78
C GLY A 74 -5.70 3.88 1.45
N PHE A 75 -5.09 2.99 2.24
CA PHE A 75 -5.79 1.92 2.96
C PHE A 75 -6.88 2.47 3.89
N LEU A 76 -6.53 3.44 4.74
CA LEU A 76 -7.47 4.04 5.67
C LEU A 76 -8.55 4.85 4.93
N LEU A 77 -8.21 5.50 3.82
CA LEU A 77 -9.14 6.33 3.06
C LEU A 77 -10.33 5.54 2.49
N ILE A 78 -10.11 4.27 2.13
CA ILE A 78 -11.16 3.37 1.63
C ILE A 78 -12.34 3.29 2.61
N LEU A 79 -12.06 3.20 3.91
CA LEU A 79 -13.11 3.15 4.96
C LEU A 79 -13.47 4.54 5.48
N TYR A 80 -12.48 5.37 5.74
CA TYR A 80 -12.68 6.69 6.31
C TYR A 80 -13.50 7.60 5.39
N GLY A 81 -13.25 7.59 4.09
CA GLY A 81 -13.96 8.42 3.11
C GLY A 81 -15.48 8.26 3.16
N PRO A 82 -16.00 7.02 2.97
CA PRO A 82 -17.42 6.72 3.12
C PRO A 82 -17.97 7.04 4.50
N VAL A 83 -17.31 6.60 5.59
CA VAL A 83 -17.78 6.87 6.96
C VAL A 83 -17.90 8.37 7.22
N HIS A 84 -16.92 9.16 6.78
CA HIS A 84 -16.90 10.59 6.99
C HIS A 84 -18.06 11.29 6.24
N HIS A 85 -18.28 10.94 4.98
CA HIS A 85 -19.30 11.58 4.15
C HIS A 85 -20.71 11.06 4.41
N PHE A 86 -20.85 9.81 4.84
CA PHE A 86 -22.16 9.23 5.11
C PHE A 86 -22.64 9.39 6.56
N LEU A 87 -21.73 9.44 7.53
CA LEU A 87 -22.09 9.49 8.95
C LEU A 87 -21.64 10.80 9.60
N VAL A 88 -20.34 11.12 9.54
CA VAL A 88 -19.75 12.22 10.32
C VAL A 88 -20.26 13.58 9.87
N ILE A 89 -20.23 13.88 8.56
CA ILE A 89 -20.69 15.18 8.03
C ILE A 89 -22.18 15.41 8.30
N PRO A 90 -23.11 14.48 7.95
CA PRO A 90 -24.53 14.67 8.23
C PRO A 90 -24.84 14.82 9.72
N LEU A 91 -24.21 14.02 10.58
CA LEU A 91 -24.36 14.13 12.04
C LEU A 91 -23.85 15.48 12.55
N GLY A 92 -22.67 15.91 12.09
CA GLY A 92 -22.11 17.21 12.45
C GLY A 92 -22.99 18.39 12.02
N ILE A 93 -23.60 18.32 10.82
CA ILE A 93 -24.56 19.33 10.35
C ILE A 93 -25.84 19.30 11.20
N ARG A 94 -26.38 18.11 11.50
CA ARG A 94 -27.59 17.95 12.32
C ARG A 94 -27.40 18.53 13.71
N TRP A 95 -26.31 18.19 14.39
CA TRP A 95 -25.99 18.69 15.73
C TRP A 95 -25.63 20.18 15.77
N ARG A 96 -25.20 20.76 14.64
CA ARG A 96 -24.99 22.21 14.52
C ARG A 96 -26.28 22.99 14.31
N ARG A 97 -27.32 22.37 13.72
CA ARG A 97 -28.60 23.01 13.38
C ARG A 97 -29.68 22.85 14.45
N GLY A 98 -29.57 21.89 15.36
CA GLY A 98 -30.54 21.68 16.44
C GLY A 98 -30.39 22.71 17.57
N SER A 99 -31.50 23.17 18.14
CA SER A 99 -31.56 24.09 19.29
C SER A 99 -31.05 23.45 20.60
N ASP A 100 -31.28 22.14 20.77
CA ASP A 100 -31.00 21.40 22.01
C ASP A 100 -29.79 20.46 21.93
N GLY A 101 -29.01 20.51 20.84
CA GLY A 101 -27.86 19.63 20.62
C GLY A 101 -26.54 20.21 21.18
N PRO A 102 -25.50 19.37 21.40
CA PRO A 102 -24.18 19.85 21.80
C PRO A 102 -23.47 20.50 20.60
N THR A 103 -23.83 21.75 20.32
CA THR A 103 -23.33 22.56 19.20
C THR A 103 -21.80 22.63 19.14
N ARG A 104 -21.13 22.58 20.30
CA ARG A 104 -19.67 22.52 20.44
C ARG A 104 -19.08 21.22 19.91
N ILE A 105 -19.76 20.08 20.14
CA ILE A 105 -19.35 18.75 19.65
C ILE A 105 -19.58 18.68 18.14
N GLY A 106 -20.75 19.11 17.65
CA GLY A 106 -21.05 19.13 16.21
C GLY A 106 -20.07 19.97 15.38
N ARG A 107 -19.49 21.03 15.95
CA ARG A 107 -18.43 21.84 15.31
C ARG A 107 -17.07 21.15 15.27
N ARG A 108 -16.72 20.36 16.29
CA ARG A 108 -15.40 19.72 16.40
C ARG A 108 -15.35 18.33 15.78
N LEU A 109 -16.49 17.64 15.64
CA LEU A 109 -16.58 16.26 15.15
C LEU A 109 -15.86 16.03 13.81
N PRO A 110 -16.06 16.86 12.76
CA PRO A 110 -15.40 16.62 11.47
C PRO A 110 -13.87 16.84 11.56
N THR A 111 -13.44 17.88 12.28
CA THR A 111 -12.01 18.21 12.46
C THR A 111 -11.30 17.18 13.33
N ALA A 112 -11.95 16.70 14.40
CA ALA A 112 -11.42 15.65 15.26
C ALA A 112 -11.30 14.33 14.51
N GLY A 113 -12.30 13.98 13.67
CA GLY A 113 -12.22 12.82 12.80
C GLY A 113 -11.05 12.90 11.81
N LEU A 114 -10.83 14.07 11.20
CA LEU A 114 -9.69 14.29 10.30
C LEU A 114 -8.35 14.20 11.04
N ALA A 115 -8.24 14.80 12.23
CA ALA A 115 -7.03 14.72 13.04
C ALA A 115 -6.72 13.26 13.42
N LEU A 116 -7.73 12.50 13.86
CA LEU A 116 -7.57 11.09 14.17
C LEU A 116 -7.14 10.27 12.95
N PHE A 117 -7.74 10.53 11.78
CA PHE A 117 -7.34 9.90 10.52
C PHE A 117 -5.86 10.17 10.21
N LEU A 118 -5.42 11.43 10.28
CA LEU A 118 -4.02 11.78 10.01
C LEU A 118 -3.04 11.15 11.02
N VAL A 119 -3.40 11.13 12.31
CA VAL A 119 -2.61 10.44 13.34
C VAL A 119 -2.51 8.95 13.02
N ALA A 120 -3.62 8.29 12.64
CA ALA A 120 -3.61 6.89 12.25
C ALA A 120 -2.72 6.64 11.03
N VAL A 121 -2.74 7.53 10.02
CA VAL A 121 -1.83 7.45 8.86
C VAL A 121 -0.37 7.51 9.29
N VAL A 122 0.00 8.42 10.20
CA VAL A 122 1.38 8.54 10.67
C VAL A 122 1.82 7.30 11.44
N VAL A 123 0.97 6.80 12.35
CA VAL A 123 1.24 5.59 13.13
C VAL A 123 1.45 4.39 12.21
N LEU A 124 0.52 4.17 11.28
CA LEU A 124 0.52 3.02 10.37
C LEU A 124 1.61 3.13 9.30
N GLY A 125 1.95 4.35 8.86
CA GLY A 125 3.08 4.59 7.95
C GLY A 125 4.44 4.38 8.63
N THR A 126 4.53 4.60 9.94
CA THR A 126 5.76 4.34 10.72
C THR A 126 5.91 2.86 11.05
N ALA A 127 4.81 2.18 11.35
CA ALA A 127 4.77 0.75 11.67
C ALA A 127 3.60 0.07 10.93
N PRO A 128 3.78 -0.27 9.64
CA PRO A 128 2.73 -0.91 8.85
C PRO A 128 2.42 -2.30 9.41
N THR A 129 1.13 -2.60 9.51
CA THR A 129 0.62 -3.90 9.98
C THR A 129 0.26 -4.80 8.80
N ALA A 130 0.20 -6.12 9.02
CA ALA A 130 -0.05 -7.11 7.98
C ALA A 130 -1.28 -6.82 7.08
N PRO A 131 -2.44 -6.33 7.57
CA PRO A 131 -3.58 -6.02 6.69
C PRO A 131 -3.36 -4.88 5.69
N VAL A 132 -2.34 -4.05 5.93
CA VAL A 132 -2.00 -2.88 5.10
C VAL A 132 -1.01 -3.26 4.00
N VAL A 133 -0.24 -4.33 4.21
CA VAL A 133 0.78 -4.81 3.28
C VAL A 133 0.18 -5.96 2.47
N PHE A 134 0.19 -5.84 1.15
CA PHE A 134 -0.27 -6.91 0.26
C PHE A 134 0.90 -7.36 -0.62
N ASP A 135 1.24 -8.63 -0.54
CA ASP A 135 2.27 -9.22 -1.39
C ASP A 135 1.68 -9.54 -2.77
N PHE A 136 1.91 -8.63 -3.73
CA PHE A 136 1.51 -8.83 -5.12
C PHE A 136 2.39 -9.84 -5.86
N GLN A 137 3.60 -10.16 -5.37
CA GLN A 137 4.49 -11.08 -6.08
C GLN A 137 3.99 -12.52 -5.99
N SER A 138 3.51 -12.96 -4.83
CA SER A 138 2.87 -14.28 -4.67
C SER A 138 1.60 -14.48 -5.51
N SER A 139 0.89 -13.38 -5.85
CA SER A 139 -0.33 -13.44 -6.67
C SER A 139 -0.07 -13.36 -8.19
N LEU A 140 1.09 -12.84 -8.59
CA LEU A 140 1.52 -12.72 -10.00
C LEU A 140 2.25 -13.98 -10.49
N GLU A 141 2.60 -14.92 -9.61
CA GLU A 141 3.20 -16.23 -9.92
C GLU A 141 2.37 -17.07 -10.92
N GLY A 142 1.10 -16.73 -11.20
CA GLY A 142 0.24 -17.48 -12.12
C GLY A 142 0.13 -16.98 -13.57
N ALA A 143 0.87 -15.96 -14.01
CA ALA A 143 0.58 -15.25 -15.27
C ALA A 143 1.76 -15.07 -16.26
N GLY A 144 2.78 -15.94 -16.26
CA GLY A 144 3.83 -15.93 -17.27
C GLY A 144 4.30 -17.33 -17.67
N ALA A 145 4.07 -17.73 -18.93
CA ALA A 145 4.76 -18.86 -19.59
C ALA A 145 6.06 -18.31 -20.23
N ASP A 146 7.20 -19.02 -20.27
CA ASP A 146 7.37 -20.34 -20.90
C ASP A 146 8.54 -21.19 -20.30
N VAL A 147 9.08 -20.82 -19.14
CA VAL A 147 9.92 -21.67 -18.28
C VAL A 147 9.60 -21.24 -16.86
N ASP A 148 8.90 -22.08 -16.11
CA ASP A 148 8.56 -21.80 -14.70
C ASP A 148 9.38 -22.75 -13.83
N PRO A 149 10.63 -22.39 -13.48
CA PRO A 149 11.44 -23.27 -12.67
C PRO A 149 10.80 -23.35 -11.27
N ASP A 150 10.34 -24.53 -10.88
CA ASP A 150 9.71 -24.70 -9.58
C ASP A 150 10.79 -24.70 -8.50
N LEU A 151 10.63 -23.85 -7.49
CA LEU A 151 11.44 -23.87 -6.28
C LEU A 151 10.74 -24.71 -5.22
N LEU A 152 11.26 -25.92 -4.99
CA LEU A 152 10.77 -26.84 -3.99
C LEU A 152 11.59 -26.66 -2.72
N CYS A 153 10.95 -26.26 -1.63
CA CYS A 153 11.59 -26.13 -0.34
C CYS A 153 10.92 -27.04 0.70
N THR A 154 11.72 -27.72 1.50
CA THR A 154 11.27 -28.49 2.67
C THR A 154 12.05 -28.05 3.90
N GLN A 155 11.39 -28.04 5.05
CA GLN A 155 12.05 -27.75 6.32
C GLN A 155 12.34 -29.05 7.07
N SER A 156 13.51 -29.12 7.69
CA SER A 156 13.87 -30.19 8.60
C SER A 156 14.36 -29.60 9.92
N ALA A 157 13.86 -30.17 11.03
CA ALA A 157 14.31 -29.82 12.38
C ALA A 157 15.24 -30.92 12.91
N ALA A 158 16.40 -31.09 12.27
CA ALA A 158 17.42 -32.02 12.75
C ALA A 158 18.27 -31.33 13.81
N SER A 159 18.47 -31.98 14.97
CA SER A 159 19.39 -31.51 16.03
C SER A 159 19.11 -30.15 16.68
N GLY A 160 17.84 -29.70 16.69
CA GLY A 160 17.42 -28.48 17.40
C GLY A 160 17.66 -27.17 16.63
N GLU A 161 17.99 -27.27 15.35
CA GLU A 161 18.07 -26.17 14.40
C GLU A 161 17.17 -26.47 13.20
N THR A 162 16.33 -25.50 12.84
CA THR A 162 15.49 -25.59 11.65
C THR A 162 16.32 -25.18 10.43
N VAL A 163 16.41 -26.08 9.46
CA VAL A 163 17.08 -25.84 8.18
C VAL A 163 16.07 -26.03 7.07
N VAL A 164 16.00 -25.04 6.18
CA VAL A 164 15.20 -25.11 4.95
C VAL A 164 16.10 -25.53 3.81
N HIS A 165 15.79 -26.68 3.23
CA HIS A 165 16.45 -27.21 2.05
C HIS A 165 15.63 -26.81 0.82
N CYS A 166 16.26 -26.18 -0.17
CA CYS A 166 15.58 -25.76 -1.39
C CYS A 166 16.29 -26.31 -2.63
N HIS A 167 15.50 -26.82 -3.56
CA HIS A 167 15.95 -27.35 -4.83
C HIS A 167 15.19 -26.67 -5.99
N LEU A 168 15.91 -26.31 -7.04
CA LEU A 168 15.34 -25.77 -8.27
C LEU A 168 15.17 -26.88 -9.30
N THR A 169 13.93 -27.15 -9.72
CA THR A 169 13.63 -28.28 -10.63
C THR A 169 14.21 -28.10 -12.04
N GLU A 170 14.28 -26.85 -12.52
CA GLU A 170 14.80 -26.50 -13.84
C GLU A 170 15.81 -25.35 -13.72
N SER A 171 16.94 -25.45 -14.42
CA SER A 171 18.06 -24.50 -14.33
C SER A 171 18.41 -23.83 -15.66
N GLU A 172 17.63 -24.06 -16.72
CA GLU A 172 17.91 -23.48 -18.04
C GLU A 172 17.85 -21.94 -17.98
N GLY A 173 18.92 -21.29 -18.47
CA GLY A 173 19.05 -19.84 -18.45
C GLY A 173 19.50 -19.23 -17.11
N VAL A 174 19.60 -20.02 -16.04
CA VAL A 174 20.07 -19.56 -14.72
C VAL A 174 21.58 -19.76 -14.61
N ASP A 175 22.31 -18.68 -14.34
CA ASP A 175 23.76 -18.69 -14.07
C ASP A 175 24.05 -18.93 -12.59
N HIS A 176 23.31 -18.26 -11.70
CA HIS A 176 23.45 -18.44 -10.26
C HIS A 176 22.18 -18.07 -9.49
N VAL A 177 22.07 -18.61 -8.28
CA VAL A 177 20.99 -18.37 -7.34
C VAL A 177 21.52 -17.56 -6.16
N VAL A 178 20.87 -16.45 -5.84
CA VAL A 178 21.21 -15.61 -4.69
C VAL A 178 20.11 -15.71 -3.65
N VAL A 179 20.46 -16.18 -2.46
CA VAL A 179 19.54 -16.20 -1.32
C VAL A 179 19.74 -14.96 -0.48
N MET A 180 18.65 -14.28 -0.16
CA MET A 180 18.64 -13.06 0.63
C MET A 180 17.69 -13.17 1.82
N SER A 181 18.01 -12.47 2.91
CA SER A 181 17.09 -12.28 4.05
C SER A 181 17.30 -10.90 4.65
N GLY A 182 16.22 -10.18 4.97
CA GLY A 182 16.32 -8.82 5.52
C GLY A 182 17.01 -7.80 4.60
N GLY A 183 17.15 -8.09 3.30
CA GLY A 183 17.92 -7.26 2.35
C GLY A 183 19.42 -7.60 2.30
N GLU A 184 19.90 -8.49 3.15
CA GLU A 184 21.27 -8.99 3.14
C GLU A 184 21.37 -10.32 2.38
N ARG A 185 22.55 -10.62 1.85
CA ARG A 185 22.83 -11.86 1.13
C ARG A 185 23.20 -12.95 2.13
N VAL A 186 22.46 -14.05 2.12
CA VAL A 186 22.71 -15.22 2.97
C VAL A 186 23.68 -16.17 2.29
N THR A 187 23.40 -16.58 1.05
CA THR A 187 24.26 -17.47 0.28
C THR A 187 24.12 -17.20 -1.23
N VAL A 188 25.06 -17.74 -2.00
CA VAL A 188 25.01 -17.78 -3.47
C VAL A 188 25.39 -19.17 -3.91
N ASP A 189 24.53 -19.79 -4.69
CA ASP A 189 24.81 -21.05 -5.37
C ASP A 189 25.06 -20.76 -6.86
N ARG A 190 26.18 -21.25 -7.39
CA ARG A 190 26.63 -20.99 -8.77
C ARG A 190 26.71 -22.25 -9.62
N ASP A 191 26.48 -23.41 -9.01
CA ASP A 191 26.77 -24.69 -9.64
C ASP A 191 25.46 -25.48 -9.80
N PRO A 192 24.94 -25.68 -11.03
CA PRO A 192 23.78 -26.52 -11.23
C PRO A 192 24.12 -28.01 -10.97
N PRO A 193 23.18 -28.82 -10.43
CA PRO A 193 21.82 -28.46 -10.03
C PRO A 193 21.80 -27.58 -8.78
N PHE A 194 20.98 -26.52 -8.81
CA PHE A 194 20.94 -25.57 -7.70
C PHE A 194 20.21 -26.18 -6.51
N ASP A 195 20.97 -26.34 -5.43
CA ASP A 195 20.58 -27.02 -4.21
C ASP A 195 21.29 -26.33 -3.04
N PHE A 196 20.49 -25.76 -2.14
CA PHE A 196 21.03 -24.94 -1.06
C PHE A 196 20.20 -25.02 0.20
N ASP A 197 20.91 -24.90 1.32
CA ASP A 197 20.33 -24.86 2.65
C ASP A 197 20.31 -23.45 3.21
N VAL A 198 19.23 -23.13 3.92
CA VAL A 198 19.05 -21.87 4.63
C VAL A 198 18.73 -22.17 6.10
N SER A 199 19.63 -21.80 7.00
CA SER A 199 19.39 -21.95 8.44
C SER A 199 18.41 -20.88 8.92
N GLU A 200 17.50 -21.27 9.80
CA GLU A 200 16.61 -20.36 10.51
C GLU A 200 17.37 -19.20 11.22
N ARG A 201 18.62 -19.42 11.63
CA ARG A 201 19.44 -18.39 12.31
C ARG A 201 19.92 -17.29 11.35
N GLN A 202 19.97 -17.58 10.05
CA GLN A 202 20.35 -16.63 9.01
C GLN A 202 19.14 -15.80 8.54
N LEU A 203 17.93 -16.16 8.96
CA LEU A 203 16.71 -15.49 8.58
C LEU A 203 16.42 -14.29 9.48
N THR A 204 16.25 -13.14 8.85
CA THR A 204 15.77 -11.93 9.48
C THR A 204 14.24 -11.93 9.53
N SER A 205 13.70 -11.51 10.68
CA SER A 205 12.27 -11.29 10.83
C SER A 205 11.84 -9.98 10.18
N VAL A 206 10.89 -10.07 9.25
CA VAL A 206 10.21 -8.93 8.65
C VAL A 206 8.75 -9.02 9.08
N THR A 207 8.23 -7.94 9.69
CA THR A 207 6.85 -7.92 10.24
C THR A 207 6.54 -9.07 11.23
N GLY A 208 7.55 -9.59 11.93
CA GLY A 208 7.39 -10.67 12.92
C GLY A 208 7.55 -12.09 12.35
N GLU A 209 7.70 -12.23 11.04
CA GLU A 209 7.87 -13.54 10.39
C GLU A 209 9.28 -13.68 9.82
N LYS A 210 9.90 -14.84 9.98
CA LYS A 210 11.20 -15.14 9.38
C LYS A 210 11.00 -15.47 7.91
N GLN A 211 11.68 -14.71 7.04
CA GLN A 211 11.53 -14.85 5.60
C GLN A 211 12.87 -14.85 4.87
N PHE A 212 12.90 -15.48 3.70
CA PHE A 212 13.99 -15.39 2.74
C PHE A 212 13.47 -15.18 1.33
N GLN A 213 14.35 -14.67 0.48
CA GLN A 213 14.13 -14.50 -0.94
C GLN A 213 15.17 -15.28 -1.71
N VAL A 214 14.74 -16.01 -2.74
CA VAL A 214 15.61 -16.71 -3.67
C VAL A 214 15.54 -15.99 -5.00
N VAL A 215 16.67 -15.46 -5.47
CA VAL A 215 16.76 -14.66 -6.69
C VAL A 215 17.55 -15.42 -7.75
N LEU A 216 16.90 -15.79 -8.84
CA LEU A 216 17.55 -16.41 -10.00
C LEU A 216 18.18 -15.33 -10.87
N LYS A 217 19.45 -15.51 -11.20
CA LYS A 217 20.25 -14.57 -12.00
C LYS A 217 20.72 -15.22 -13.29
N ASP A 218 20.74 -14.47 -14.37
CA ASP A 218 21.39 -14.87 -15.62
C ASP A 218 22.89 -14.50 -15.61
N ALA A 219 23.59 -14.83 -16.70
CA ALA A 219 25.02 -14.57 -16.87
C ALA A 219 25.38 -13.08 -16.88
N ASP A 220 24.42 -12.22 -17.26
CA ASP A 220 24.59 -10.75 -17.24
C ASP A 220 24.28 -10.16 -15.85
N GLY A 221 23.86 -10.98 -14.88
CA GLY A 221 23.47 -10.58 -13.53
C GLY A 221 22.06 -9.97 -13.43
N ALA A 222 21.30 -10.01 -14.53
CA ALA A 222 19.90 -9.59 -14.52
C ALA A 222 19.05 -10.61 -13.75
N THR A 223 17.96 -10.12 -13.17
CA THR A 223 17.06 -10.99 -12.40
C THR A 223 16.11 -11.68 -13.36
N ILE A 224 16.16 -13.01 -13.39
CA ILE A 224 15.20 -13.83 -14.13
C ILE A 224 13.93 -13.94 -13.31
N ARG A 225 14.07 -14.34 -12.04
CA ARG A 225 12.94 -14.61 -11.13
C ARG A 225 13.32 -14.39 -9.67
N ARG A 226 12.31 -14.21 -8.82
CA ARG A 226 12.43 -14.08 -7.38
C ARG A 226 11.31 -14.85 -6.69
N TYR A 227 11.66 -15.71 -5.74
CA TYR A 227 10.72 -16.37 -4.84
C TYR A 227 10.85 -15.76 -3.46
N THR A 228 9.73 -15.47 -2.81
CA THR A 228 9.70 -15.10 -1.39
C THR A 228 9.04 -16.24 -0.63
N ARG A 229 9.66 -16.67 0.48
CA ARG A 229 9.14 -17.73 1.34
C ARG A 229 9.23 -17.30 2.80
N THR A 230 8.12 -17.48 3.51
CA THR A 230 8.07 -17.40 4.97
C THR A 230 8.35 -18.79 5.53
N LEU A 231 9.18 -18.87 6.57
CA LEU A 231 9.55 -20.12 7.23
C LEU A 231 8.33 -20.96 7.65
N SER A 232 7.28 -20.31 8.17
CA SER A 232 6.03 -20.96 8.61
C SER A 232 5.21 -21.60 7.48
N MET A 233 5.47 -21.26 6.22
CA MET A 233 4.77 -21.80 5.05
C MET A 233 5.55 -22.90 4.34
N VAL A 234 6.79 -23.17 4.75
CA VAL A 234 7.59 -24.25 4.17
C VAL A 234 7.14 -25.59 4.77
N PRO A 235 6.76 -26.58 3.96
CA PRO A 235 6.32 -27.88 4.47
C PRO A 235 7.47 -28.63 5.16
N GLU A 236 7.15 -29.35 6.25
CA GLU A 236 8.09 -30.30 6.86
C GLU A 236 8.35 -31.46 5.88
N GLY A 237 9.65 -31.76 5.69
CA GLY A 237 10.14 -32.84 4.83
C GLY A 237 10.34 -34.15 5.57
#